data_AF-A0A916VF24-F1
#
_entry.id   AF-A0A916VF24-F1
#
_cell.length_a   1.000
_cell.length_b   1.000
_cell.length_c   1.000
_cell.angle_alpha   90.00
_cell.angle_beta   90.00
_cell.angle_gamma   90.00
#
_symmetry.space_group_name_H-M   'P 1'
#
loop_
_entity.id
_entity.type
_entity.pdbx_description
1 polymer ?
#
loop_
_entity_poly.entity_id
_entity_poly.type
_entity_poly.pdbx_seq_one_letter_code
_entity_poly.pdbx_strand_id
1 'polypeptide(L)'
;MMFKSLFDCMHEILDQIIVEYPAAIGARREELEEQLLALKEMSDQYLEQWILFEEKMASVVKSIEGESSAEWLHHGLASETFRRGQGYYKLFMFEQAIKEFEQLVEQYGDFLVARLYLAMGYLQKGDLDEASRHLNLIVPLTENKKFLAVSYNALGCIQAKKGNIEQAAEYFQKAIDLDPTYEDPSTNLELCGKDHEGLQFGMTVI
;
A
#
# COMPACT_ATOMS: atom_id res chain seq x y z
N MET A 1 -3.45 -22.26 22.20
CA MET A 1 -3.66 -20.79 22.23
C MET A 1 -4.78 -20.47 21.26
N MET A 2 -5.76 -19.67 21.69
CA MET A 2 -6.99 -19.35 20.94
C MET A 2 -6.74 -18.82 19.52
N PHE A 3 -5.68 -18.03 19.31
CA PHE A 3 -5.28 -17.54 17.99
C PHE A 3 -4.86 -18.67 17.05
N LYS A 4 -4.08 -19.63 17.53
CA LYS A 4 -3.61 -20.75 16.72
C LYS A 4 -4.79 -21.55 16.16
N SER A 5 -5.74 -21.92 17.01
CA SER A 5 -6.93 -22.69 16.59
C SER A 5 -7.82 -21.94 15.59
N LEU A 6 -7.89 -20.61 15.70
CA LEU A 6 -8.62 -19.79 14.75
C LEU A 6 -7.92 -19.76 13.39
N PHE A 7 -6.61 -19.49 13.36
CA PHE A 7 -5.84 -19.47 12.12
C PHE A 7 -5.80 -20.85 11.46
N ASP A 8 -5.71 -21.93 12.24
CA ASP A 8 -5.81 -23.30 11.73
C ASP A 8 -7.14 -23.49 10.97
N CYS A 9 -8.28 -23.03 11.52
CA CYS A 9 -9.58 -23.07 10.85
C CYS A 9 -9.62 -22.19 9.58
N MET A 10 -9.07 -20.98 9.63
CA MET A 10 -8.98 -20.10 8.45
C MET A 10 -8.17 -20.73 7.32
N HIS A 11 -7.07 -21.39 7.66
CA HIS A 11 -6.23 -22.10 6.70
C HIS A 11 -6.96 -23.30 6.08
N GLU A 12 -7.72 -24.07 6.86
CA GLU A 12 -8.52 -25.17 6.32
C GLU A 12 -9.56 -24.68 5.28
N ILE A 13 -10.22 -23.56 5.55
CA ILE A 13 -11.18 -22.96 4.59
C ILE A 13 -10.45 -22.44 3.35
N LEU A 14 -9.29 -21.80 3.49
CA LEU A 14 -8.48 -21.35 2.35
C LEU A 14 -7.99 -22.52 1.49
N ASP A 15 -7.50 -23.60 2.11
CA ASP A 15 -7.04 -24.79 1.41
C ASP A 15 -8.20 -25.41 0.60
N GLN A 16 -9.40 -25.41 1.16
CA GLN A 16 -10.61 -25.84 0.46
C GLN A 16 -10.92 -24.95 -0.75
N ILE A 17 -10.91 -23.63 -0.58
CA ILE A 17 -11.15 -22.67 -1.68
C ILE A 17 -10.11 -22.85 -2.79
N ILE A 18 -8.82 -22.98 -2.45
CA ILE A 18 -7.74 -23.15 -3.42
C ILE A 18 -7.95 -24.40 -4.30
N VAL A 19 -8.41 -25.51 -3.70
CA VAL A 19 -8.62 -26.76 -4.41
C VAL A 19 -9.90 -26.73 -5.26
N GLU A 20 -11.00 -26.20 -4.72
CA GLU A 20 -12.32 -26.33 -5.33
C GLU A 20 -12.68 -25.19 -6.29
N TYR A 21 -12.24 -23.97 -6.01
CA TYR A 21 -12.65 -22.76 -6.75
C TYR A 21 -12.39 -22.84 -8.27
N PRO A 22 -11.25 -23.37 -8.78
CA PRO A 22 -10.98 -23.44 -10.21
C PRO A 22 -12.00 -24.26 -11.02
N ALA A 23 -12.64 -25.26 -10.38
CA ALA A 23 -13.62 -26.14 -11.02
C ALA A 23 -15.06 -25.82 -10.60
N ALA A 24 -15.27 -24.94 -9.62
CA ALA A 24 -16.58 -24.61 -9.09
C ALA A 24 -17.42 -23.77 -10.08
N ILE A 25 -18.71 -24.09 -10.16
CA ILE A 25 -19.70 -23.39 -10.98
C ILE A 25 -21.01 -23.22 -10.20
N GLY A 26 -21.80 -22.20 -10.59
CA GLY A 26 -23.10 -21.91 -9.99
C GLY A 26 -23.02 -21.70 -8.47
N ALA A 27 -23.98 -22.23 -7.72
CA ALA A 27 -24.11 -22.03 -6.28
C ALA A 27 -22.85 -22.39 -5.47
N ARG A 28 -22.07 -23.41 -5.89
CA ARG A 28 -20.83 -23.77 -5.18
C ARG A 28 -19.75 -22.71 -5.33
N ARG A 29 -19.69 -22.05 -6.50
CA ARG A 29 -18.74 -20.97 -6.73
C ARG A 29 -19.09 -19.75 -5.87
N GLU A 30 -20.37 -19.38 -5.85
CA GLU A 30 -20.88 -18.29 -5.01
C GLU A 30 -20.58 -18.54 -3.53
N GLU A 31 -20.79 -19.76 -3.03
CA GLU A 31 -20.48 -20.14 -1.65
C GLU A 31 -18.98 -19.97 -1.32
N LEU A 32 -18.07 -20.37 -2.21
CA LEU A 32 -16.63 -20.21 -2.01
C LEU A 32 -16.20 -18.73 -2.04
N GLU A 33 -16.87 -17.89 -2.83
CA GLU A 33 -16.63 -16.43 -2.86
C GLU A 33 -17.09 -15.77 -1.57
N GLU A 34 -18.26 -16.16 -1.03
CA GLU A 34 -18.74 -15.70 0.27
C GLU A 34 -17.79 -16.12 1.40
N GLN A 35 -17.28 -17.35 1.39
CA GLN A 35 -16.30 -17.83 2.36
C GLN A 35 -14.98 -17.03 2.27
N LEU A 36 -14.49 -16.75 1.06
CA LEU A 36 -13.29 -15.95 0.86
C LEU A 36 -13.47 -14.52 1.39
N LEU A 37 -14.64 -13.90 1.13
CA LEU A 37 -14.97 -12.58 1.64
C LEU A 37 -15.04 -12.57 3.17
N ALA A 38 -15.68 -13.58 3.78
CA ALA A 38 -15.75 -13.70 5.23
C ALA A 38 -14.37 -13.88 5.87
N LEU A 39 -13.49 -14.68 5.26
CA LEU A 39 -12.10 -14.83 5.70
C LEU A 39 -11.33 -13.52 5.62
N LYS A 40 -11.55 -12.74 4.55
CA LYS A 40 -10.96 -11.41 4.38
C LYS A 40 -11.43 -10.47 5.49
N GLU A 41 -12.74 -10.31 5.68
CA GLU A 41 -13.31 -9.45 6.73
C GLU A 41 -12.80 -9.83 8.12
N MET A 42 -12.73 -11.14 8.40
CA MET A 42 -12.22 -11.64 9.67
C MET A 42 -10.73 -11.31 9.86
N SER A 43 -9.90 -11.55 8.84
CA SER A 43 -8.49 -11.15 8.84
C SER A 43 -8.32 -9.66 9.14
N ASP A 44 -9.19 -8.83 8.57
CA ASP A 44 -9.14 -7.38 8.68
C ASP A 44 -9.47 -6.92 10.10
N GLN A 45 -10.50 -7.49 10.70
CA GLN A 45 -10.89 -7.22 12.08
C GLN A 45 -9.79 -7.64 13.06
N TYR A 46 -9.17 -8.81 12.87
CA TYR A 46 -8.08 -9.24 13.73
C TYR A 46 -6.87 -8.33 13.63
N LEU A 47 -6.54 -7.89 12.42
CA LEU A 47 -5.44 -6.96 12.20
C LEU A 47 -5.73 -5.62 12.90
N GLU A 48 -6.95 -5.08 12.80
CA GLU A 48 -7.35 -3.87 13.52
C GLU A 48 -7.28 -4.03 15.06
N GLN A 49 -7.76 -5.16 15.61
CA GLN A 49 -7.67 -5.39 17.05
C GLN A 49 -6.22 -5.53 17.54
N TRP A 50 -5.37 -6.17 16.73
CA TRP A 50 -3.94 -6.25 17.02
C TRP A 50 -3.30 -4.85 17.04
N ILE A 51 -3.73 -3.95 16.17
CA ILE A 51 -3.27 -2.56 16.16
C ILE A 51 -3.61 -1.83 17.43
N LEU A 52 -4.88 -1.87 17.82
CA LEU A 52 -5.33 -1.20 19.03
C LEU A 52 -4.60 -1.73 20.27
N PHE A 53 -4.23 -3.01 20.26
CA PHE A 53 -3.38 -3.61 21.29
C PHE A 53 -1.96 -3.04 21.27
N GLU A 54 -1.29 -3.03 20.12
CA GLU A 54 0.07 -2.49 19.96
C GLU A 54 0.14 -0.97 20.26
N GLU A 55 -0.85 -0.18 19.85
CA GLU A 55 -0.95 1.25 20.18
C GLU A 55 -1.03 1.47 21.70
N LYS A 56 -1.83 0.66 22.39
CA LYS A 56 -1.92 0.70 23.86
C LYS A 56 -0.59 0.32 24.49
N MET A 57 0.08 -0.73 24.01
CA MET A 57 1.41 -1.09 24.50
C MET A 57 2.43 0.05 24.29
N ALA A 58 2.45 0.68 23.11
CA ALA A 58 3.31 1.82 22.82
C ALA A 58 3.04 3.00 23.79
N SER A 59 1.78 3.28 24.12
CA SER A 59 1.42 4.32 25.09
C SER A 59 1.94 4.02 26.50
N VAL A 60 1.89 2.75 26.92
CA VAL A 60 2.45 2.30 28.20
C VAL A 60 3.97 2.47 28.19
N VAL A 61 4.63 2.06 27.12
CA VAL A 61 6.09 2.21 26.98
C VAL A 61 6.50 3.68 27.02
N LYS A 62 5.79 4.57 26.33
CA LYS A 62 6.00 6.02 26.39
C LYS A 62 5.84 6.59 27.80
N SER A 63 4.90 6.07 28.59
CA SER A 63 4.70 6.49 29.98
C SER A 63 5.83 6.05 30.94
N ILE A 64 6.66 5.11 30.50
CA ILE A 64 7.82 4.59 31.23
C ILE A 64 9.11 5.38 30.88
N GLU A 65 9.06 6.35 29.96
CA GLU A 65 10.22 7.13 29.52
C GLU A 65 10.72 8.11 30.59
N GLY A 66 11.58 7.58 31.46
CA GLY A 66 12.56 8.32 32.27
C GLY A 66 14.02 7.90 32.05
N GLU A 67 14.29 6.80 31.33
CA GLU A 67 15.67 6.28 31.20
C GLU A 67 15.99 5.77 29.78
N SER A 68 16.72 6.60 29.03
CA SER A 68 17.84 6.30 28.11
C SER A 68 17.78 5.10 27.14
N SER A 69 16.64 4.44 26.94
CA SER A 69 16.55 3.21 26.12
C SER A 69 15.71 3.38 24.83
N ALA A 70 15.22 4.59 24.52
CA ALA A 70 14.22 4.79 23.45
C ALA A 70 14.75 4.76 22.00
N GLU A 71 16.05 4.62 21.78
CA GLU A 71 16.63 4.72 20.43
C GLU A 71 16.29 3.50 19.55
N TRP A 72 16.23 2.29 20.13
CA TRP A 72 15.70 1.09 19.43
C TRP A 72 14.16 1.15 19.28
N LEU A 73 13.48 1.96 20.09
CA LEU A 73 12.03 2.09 20.10
C LEU A 73 11.53 2.97 18.93
N HIS A 74 12.23 4.08 18.67
CA HIS A 74 11.91 4.94 17.53
C HIS A 74 12.18 4.23 16.19
N HIS A 75 13.26 3.46 16.11
CA HIS A 75 13.53 2.62 14.93
C HIS A 75 12.53 1.45 14.83
N GLY A 76 12.18 0.82 15.95
CA GLY A 76 11.24 -0.30 16.02
C GLY A 76 9.81 0.09 15.65
N LEU A 77 9.27 1.16 16.24
CA LEU A 77 7.91 1.62 16.00
C LEU A 77 7.73 2.13 14.57
N ALA A 78 8.66 2.94 14.06
CA ALA A 78 8.63 3.37 12.66
C ALA A 78 8.68 2.15 11.71
N SER A 79 9.52 1.15 12.02
CA SER A 79 9.58 -0.09 11.23
C SER A 79 8.32 -0.94 11.32
N GLU A 80 7.65 -0.98 12.47
CA GLU A 80 6.46 -1.80 12.70
C GLU A 80 5.21 -1.18 12.10
N THR A 81 4.97 0.12 12.34
CA THR A 81 3.91 0.89 11.67
C THR A 81 4.08 0.84 10.16
N PHE A 82 5.32 0.90 9.67
CA PHE A 82 5.61 0.79 8.23
C PHE A 82 5.29 -0.61 7.69
N ARG A 83 5.77 -1.67 8.36
CA ARG A 83 5.49 -3.06 7.99
C ARG A 83 3.99 -3.36 7.96
N ARG A 84 3.25 -2.76 8.89
CA ARG A 84 1.80 -2.88 9.00
C ARG A 84 1.08 -2.17 7.87
N GLY A 85 1.43 -0.91 7.58
CA GLY A 85 0.93 -0.19 6.42
C GLY A 85 1.19 -0.95 5.12
N GLN A 86 2.38 -1.55 4.96
CA GLN A 86 2.69 -2.40 3.80
C GLN A 86 1.83 -3.66 3.75
N GLY A 87 1.57 -4.30 4.89
CA GLY A 87 0.68 -5.46 4.99
C GLY A 87 -0.74 -5.12 4.54
N TYR A 88 -1.29 -4.04 5.06
CA TYR A 88 -2.60 -3.54 4.64
C TYR A 88 -2.65 -3.23 3.14
N TYR A 89 -1.62 -2.56 2.62
CA TYR A 89 -1.56 -2.23 1.21
C TYR A 89 -1.58 -3.50 0.34
N LYS A 90 -0.77 -4.51 0.68
CA LYS A 90 -0.72 -5.79 -0.05
C LYS A 90 -2.03 -6.58 0.01
N LEU A 91 -2.83 -6.35 1.04
CA LEU A 91 -4.17 -6.93 1.22
C LEU A 91 -5.30 -6.04 0.64
N PHE A 92 -4.95 -5.03 -0.16
CA PHE A 92 -5.89 -4.07 -0.78
C PHE A 92 -6.71 -3.25 0.22
N MET A 93 -6.24 -3.17 1.47
CA MET A 93 -6.87 -2.44 2.57
C MET A 93 -6.42 -0.99 2.59
N PHE A 94 -6.78 -0.24 1.54
CA PHE A 94 -6.16 1.05 1.29
C PHE A 94 -6.48 2.11 2.35
N GLU A 95 -7.69 2.11 2.92
CA GLU A 95 -8.05 2.97 4.06
C GLU A 95 -7.10 2.78 5.25
N GLN A 96 -6.90 1.54 5.67
CA GLN A 96 -6.06 1.21 6.82
C GLN A 96 -4.60 1.52 6.49
N ALA A 97 -4.13 1.17 5.29
CA ALA A 97 -2.78 1.50 4.84
C ALA A 97 -2.52 3.01 4.89
N ILE A 98 -3.44 3.83 4.37
CA ILE A 98 -3.36 5.30 4.39
C ILE A 98 -3.17 5.79 5.84
N LYS A 99 -4.03 5.36 6.77
CA LYS A 99 -3.96 5.78 8.17
C LYS A 99 -2.59 5.51 8.81
N GLU A 100 -2.02 4.33 8.55
CA GLU A 100 -0.69 3.95 9.05
C GLU A 100 0.42 4.83 8.48
N PHE A 101 0.37 5.10 7.18
CA PHE A 101 1.38 5.92 6.52
C PHE A 101 1.22 7.41 6.84
N GLU A 102 0.01 7.91 7.07
CA GLU A 102 -0.21 9.27 7.57
C GLU A 102 0.46 9.49 8.92
N GLN A 103 0.24 8.56 9.86
CA GLN A 103 0.89 8.61 11.16
C GLN A 103 2.42 8.66 11.05
N LEU A 104 3.00 7.83 10.18
CA LEU A 104 4.45 7.84 9.92
C LEU A 104 4.93 9.14 9.32
N VAL A 105 4.20 9.70 8.36
CA VAL A 105 4.57 10.94 7.66
C VAL A 105 4.43 12.15 8.57
N GLU A 106 3.47 12.16 9.49
CA GLU A 106 3.33 13.21 10.51
C GLU A 106 4.49 13.19 11.50
N GLN A 107 4.91 12.00 11.93
CA GLN A 107 5.99 11.85 12.91
C GLN A 107 7.38 11.99 12.29
N TYR A 108 7.56 11.48 11.07
CA TYR A 108 8.81 11.40 10.32
C TYR A 108 8.58 11.98 8.91
N GLY A 109 8.60 13.30 8.81
CA GLY A 109 8.30 14.03 7.58
C GLY A 109 9.19 13.68 6.38
N ASP A 110 10.39 13.13 6.64
CA ASP A 110 11.38 12.68 5.66
C ASP A 110 11.32 11.16 5.37
N PHE A 111 10.35 10.43 5.92
CA PHE A 111 10.15 9.01 5.61
C PHE A 111 9.50 8.85 4.23
N LEU A 112 10.30 9.03 3.18
CA LEU A 112 9.85 9.11 1.79
C LEU A 112 9.14 7.85 1.30
N VAL A 113 9.58 6.69 1.77
CA VAL A 113 8.96 5.40 1.41
C VAL A 113 7.50 5.36 1.89
N ALA A 114 7.24 5.73 3.15
CA ALA A 114 5.89 5.82 3.72
C ALA A 114 5.05 6.87 2.99
N ARG A 115 5.63 8.03 2.66
CA ARG A 115 4.95 9.06 1.87
C ARG A 115 4.56 8.55 0.47
N LEU A 116 5.40 7.73 -0.14
CA LEU A 116 5.10 7.09 -1.44
C LEU A 116 3.95 6.09 -1.30
N TYR A 117 4.00 5.19 -0.32
CA TYR A 117 2.90 4.25 -0.06
C TYR A 117 1.59 4.98 0.28
N LEU A 118 1.64 6.10 1.00
CA LEU A 118 0.49 6.94 1.29
C LEU A 118 -0.13 7.49 0.01
N ALA A 119 0.69 8.08 -0.88
CA ALA A 119 0.21 8.56 -2.17
C ALA A 119 -0.39 7.43 -3.02
N MET A 120 0.24 6.25 -3.01
CA MET A 120 -0.28 5.08 -3.72
C MET A 120 -1.59 4.59 -3.13
N GLY A 121 -1.77 4.65 -1.80
CA GLY A 121 -3.03 4.31 -1.14
C GLY A 121 -4.15 5.23 -1.61
N TYR A 122 -3.91 6.54 -1.61
CA TYR A 122 -4.85 7.53 -2.16
C TYR A 122 -5.16 7.30 -3.64
N LEU A 123 -4.16 6.94 -4.43
CA LEU A 123 -4.33 6.65 -5.86
C LEU A 123 -5.23 5.42 -6.10
N GLN A 124 -5.07 4.36 -5.30
CA GLN A 124 -5.93 3.18 -5.35
C GLN A 124 -7.37 3.47 -4.90
N LYS A 125 -7.54 4.42 -3.99
CA LYS A 125 -8.85 4.96 -3.59
C LYS A 125 -9.50 5.87 -4.63
N GLY A 126 -8.76 6.29 -5.66
CA GLY A 126 -9.21 7.27 -6.63
C GLY A 126 -9.13 8.71 -6.14
N ASP A 127 -8.53 8.97 -4.98
CA ASP A 127 -8.27 10.33 -4.49
C ASP A 127 -7.00 10.88 -5.15
N LEU A 128 -7.19 11.33 -6.40
CA LEU A 128 -6.09 11.76 -7.27
C LEU A 128 -5.41 13.05 -6.77
N ASP A 129 -6.12 13.88 -6.01
CA ASP A 129 -5.60 15.15 -5.53
C ASP A 129 -4.67 14.97 -4.34
N GLU A 130 -5.07 14.15 -3.35
CA GLU A 130 -4.18 13.81 -2.24
C GLU A 130 -2.97 12.99 -2.69
N ALA A 131 -3.18 12.04 -3.62
CA ALA A 131 -2.07 11.30 -4.23
C ALA A 131 -1.07 12.26 -4.90
N SER A 132 -1.55 13.21 -5.70
CA SER A 132 -0.69 14.21 -6.36
C SER A 132 0.04 15.08 -5.34
N ARG A 133 -0.64 15.51 -4.27
CA ARG A 133 -0.06 16.35 -3.22
C ARG A 133 1.12 15.66 -2.56
N HIS A 134 0.95 14.40 -2.16
CA HIS A 134 2.02 13.64 -1.51
C HIS A 134 3.19 13.32 -2.45
N LEU A 135 2.93 13.01 -3.72
CA LEU A 135 3.99 12.78 -4.73
C LEU A 135 4.82 14.05 -4.99
N ASN A 136 4.16 15.21 -5.12
CA ASN A 136 4.85 16.48 -5.32
C ASN A 136 5.70 16.91 -4.11
N LEU A 137 5.38 16.41 -2.90
CA LEU A 137 6.22 16.59 -1.72
C LEU A 137 7.45 15.67 -1.72
N ILE A 138 7.44 14.53 -2.42
CA ILE A 138 8.60 13.63 -2.51
C ILE A 138 9.69 14.22 -3.41
N VAL A 139 9.29 14.74 -4.58
CA VAL A 139 10.21 15.24 -5.61
C VAL A 139 11.30 16.19 -5.09
N PRO A 140 11.01 17.21 -4.26
CA PRO A 140 12.04 18.11 -3.74
C PRO A 140 12.86 17.54 -2.58
N LEU A 141 12.46 16.42 -1.98
CA LEU A 141 13.09 15.85 -0.78
C LEU A 141 14.13 14.76 -1.08
N THR A 142 14.35 14.42 -2.35
CA THR A 142 15.31 13.37 -2.71
C THR A 142 15.94 13.57 -4.08
N GLU A 143 17.20 13.13 -4.20
CA GLU A 143 17.91 12.98 -5.47
C GLU A 143 17.95 11.51 -5.93
N ASN A 144 17.31 10.59 -5.19
CA ASN A 144 17.30 9.18 -5.54
C ASN A 144 16.45 8.96 -6.81
N LYS A 145 17.15 8.67 -7.91
CA LYS A 145 16.54 8.50 -9.24
C LYS A 145 15.43 7.46 -9.28
N LYS A 146 15.55 6.36 -8.52
CA LYS A 146 14.51 5.32 -8.48
C LYS A 146 13.23 5.83 -7.83
N PHE A 147 13.36 6.53 -6.70
CA PHE A 147 12.24 7.17 -6.02
C PHE A 147 11.54 8.22 -6.89
N LEU A 148 12.35 9.03 -7.58
CA LEU A 148 11.84 10.02 -8.52
C LEU A 148 11.15 9.37 -9.72
N ALA A 149 11.70 8.30 -10.27
CA ALA A 149 11.10 7.56 -11.38
C ALA A 149 9.72 6.98 -11.01
N VAL A 150 9.62 6.31 -9.85
CA VAL A 150 8.32 5.81 -9.35
C VAL A 150 7.33 6.95 -9.10
N SER A 151 7.81 8.07 -8.55
CA SER A 151 6.95 9.23 -8.28
C SER A 151 6.41 9.87 -9.56
N TYR A 152 7.26 10.05 -10.58
CA TYR A 152 6.83 10.57 -11.87
C TYR A 152 5.93 9.60 -12.62
N ASN A 153 6.15 8.29 -12.53
CA ASN A 153 5.22 7.30 -13.05
C ASN A 153 3.81 7.46 -12.45
N ALA A 154 3.73 7.54 -11.11
CA ALA A 154 2.47 7.73 -10.42
C ALA A 154 1.76 9.04 -10.80
N LEU A 155 2.51 10.15 -10.90
CA LEU A 155 2.00 11.43 -11.39
C LEU A 155 1.48 11.33 -12.83
N GLY A 156 2.18 10.59 -13.70
CA GLY A 156 1.75 10.30 -15.06
C GLY A 156 0.42 9.55 -15.09
N CYS A 157 0.28 8.50 -14.26
CA CYS A 157 -0.97 7.75 -14.13
C CYS A 157 -2.12 8.64 -13.64
N ILE A 158 -1.86 9.55 -12.70
CA ILE A 158 -2.86 10.51 -12.22
C ILE A 158 -3.31 11.43 -13.36
N GLN A 159 -2.37 11.99 -14.13
CA GLN A 159 -2.71 12.86 -15.26
C GLN A 159 -3.50 12.11 -16.34
N ALA A 160 -3.13 10.86 -16.64
CA ALA A 160 -3.86 10.03 -17.58
C ALA A 160 -5.30 9.78 -17.11
N LYS A 161 -5.51 9.45 -15.83
CA LYS A 161 -6.86 9.31 -15.25
C LYS A 161 -7.67 10.61 -15.25
N LYS A 162 -7.00 11.77 -15.19
CA LYS A 162 -7.63 13.09 -15.35
C LYS A 162 -7.89 13.48 -16.81
N GLY A 163 -7.46 12.66 -17.78
CA GLY A 163 -7.58 12.94 -19.21
C GLY A 163 -6.51 13.87 -19.79
N ASN A 164 -5.50 14.24 -18.98
CA ASN A 164 -4.40 15.12 -19.39
C ASN A 164 -3.28 14.31 -20.03
N ILE A 165 -3.52 13.79 -21.24
CA ILE A 165 -2.69 12.76 -21.88
C ILE A 165 -1.27 13.27 -22.18
N GLU A 166 -1.15 14.50 -22.67
CA GLU A 166 0.15 15.10 -22.99
C GLU A 166 1.03 15.21 -21.73
N GLN A 167 0.44 15.68 -20.62
CA GLN A 167 1.16 15.81 -19.36
C GLN A 167 1.49 14.44 -18.75
N ALA A 168 0.62 13.44 -18.91
CA ALA A 168 0.91 12.07 -18.52
C ALA A 168 2.14 11.54 -19.25
N ALA A 169 2.20 11.72 -20.56
CA ALA A 169 3.32 11.30 -21.40
C ALA A 169 4.64 11.97 -20.98
N GLU A 170 4.63 13.28 -20.67
CA GLU A 170 5.80 13.99 -20.15
C GLU A 170 6.32 13.39 -18.84
N TYR A 171 5.41 13.02 -17.92
CA TYR A 171 5.80 12.41 -16.66
C TYR A 171 6.32 10.99 -16.83
N PHE A 172 5.72 10.17 -17.69
CA PHE A 172 6.25 8.85 -18.01
C PHE A 172 7.64 8.94 -18.64
N GLN A 173 7.86 9.88 -19.56
CA GLN A 173 9.18 10.08 -20.16
C GLN A 173 10.23 10.48 -19.11
N LYS A 174 9.89 11.37 -18.17
CA LYS A 174 10.78 11.71 -17.04
C LYS A 174 11.14 10.48 -16.20
N ALA A 175 10.16 9.60 -15.94
CA ALA A 175 10.42 8.37 -15.21
C ALA A 175 11.38 7.43 -15.96
N ILE A 176 11.20 7.27 -17.29
CA ILE A 176 12.08 6.49 -18.16
C ILE A 176 13.50 7.07 -18.16
N ASP A 177 13.64 8.38 -18.28
CA ASP A 177 14.95 9.04 -18.32
C ASP A 177 15.73 8.88 -17.00
N LEU A 178 15.01 8.78 -15.87
CA LEU A 178 15.59 8.59 -14.54
C LEU A 178 15.97 7.14 -14.27
N ASP A 179 15.10 6.20 -14.63
CA ASP A 179 15.33 4.76 -14.51
C ASP A 179 14.80 4.00 -15.74
N PRO A 180 15.66 3.80 -16.76
CA PRO A 180 15.27 3.05 -17.96
C PRO A 180 14.99 1.57 -17.72
N THR A 181 15.33 1.03 -16.54
CA THR A 181 15.07 -0.37 -16.18
C THR A 181 13.71 -0.57 -15.52
N TYR A 182 13.03 0.52 -15.17
CA TYR A 182 11.67 0.49 -14.67
C TYR A 182 10.70 0.38 -15.86
N GLU A 183 10.03 -0.76 -15.99
CA GLU A 183 9.24 -1.11 -17.18
C GLU A 183 7.86 -0.43 -17.20
N ASP A 184 7.26 -0.17 -16.03
CA ASP A 184 5.90 0.37 -15.89
C ASP A 184 5.68 1.68 -16.67
N PRO A 185 6.58 2.69 -16.62
CA PRO A 185 6.38 3.95 -17.34
C PRO A 185 6.32 3.78 -18.86
N SER A 186 7.13 2.87 -19.43
CA SER A 186 7.11 2.60 -20.86
C SER A 186 5.78 1.97 -21.27
N THR A 187 5.31 1.00 -20.50
CA THR A 187 4.00 0.36 -20.69
C THR A 187 2.86 1.38 -20.56
N ASN A 188 2.93 2.23 -19.53
CA ASN A 188 1.92 3.26 -19.29
C ASN A 188 1.88 4.32 -20.39
N LEU A 189 3.04 4.69 -20.94
CA LEU A 189 3.11 5.62 -22.08
C LEU A 189 2.40 5.07 -23.33
N GLU A 190 2.48 3.76 -23.57
CA GLU A 190 1.77 3.12 -24.69
C GLU A 190 0.26 3.04 -24.48
N LEU A 191 -0.18 2.92 -23.22
CA LEU A 191 -1.57 2.75 -22.82
C LEU A 191 -2.30 4.07 -22.56
N CYS A 192 -1.61 5.14 -22.17
CA CYS A 192 -2.24 6.33 -21.59
C CYS A 192 -3.27 7.02 -22.51
N GLY A 193 -3.17 6.86 -23.84
CA GLY A 193 -4.14 7.39 -24.80
C GLY A 193 -5.20 6.39 -25.30
N LYS A 194 -5.21 5.15 -24.79
CA LYS A 194 -6.05 4.04 -25.27
C LYS A 194 -6.89 3.40 -24.17
N ASP A 195 -6.30 3.21 -22.98
CA ASP A 195 -6.92 2.50 -21.87
C ASP A 195 -6.35 2.99 -20.52
N HIS A 196 -7.22 3.49 -19.65
CA HIS A 196 -6.86 4.02 -18.33
C HIS A 196 -6.99 2.99 -17.20
N GLU A 197 -7.58 1.82 -17.46
CA GLU A 197 -7.76 0.75 -16.49
C GLU A 197 -6.51 -0.16 -16.40
N GLY A 198 -5.74 -0.26 -17.48
CA GLY A 198 -4.49 -1.03 -17.53
C GLY A 198 -3.23 -0.35 -16.95
N LEU A 199 -3.35 0.86 -16.41
CA LEU A 199 -2.20 1.63 -15.92
C LEU A 199 -1.55 0.99 -14.69
N GLN A 200 -0.24 0.83 -14.74
CA GLN A 200 0.58 0.26 -13.67
C GLN A 200 1.12 1.39 -12.77
N PHE A 201 0.61 1.49 -11.55
CA PHE A 201 1.06 2.51 -10.59
C PHE A 201 2.45 2.19 -10.02
N GLY A 202 2.80 0.91 -10.04
CA GLY A 202 4.08 0.36 -9.63
C GLY A 202 4.25 0.24 -8.13
N MET A 203 4.34 -1.00 -7.65
CA MET A 203 4.97 -1.39 -6.37
C MET A 203 5.46 -2.84 -6.37
N THR A 204 5.59 -3.48 -7.54
CA THR A 204 6.12 -4.85 -7.65
C THR A 204 7.64 -4.91 -7.42
N VAL A 205 8.31 -3.75 -7.36
CA VAL A 205 9.79 -3.64 -7.44
C VAL A 205 10.44 -3.11 -6.14
N ILE A 206 9.68 -2.90 -5.06
CA ILE A 206 10.24 -2.48 -3.75
C ILE A 206 10.04 -3.57 -2.69
#